data_AF-A0A1G1AC29-F1
#
_entry.id   AF-A0A1G1AC29-F1
#
_cell.length_a   1.000
_cell.length_b   1.000
_cell.length_c   1.000
_cell.angle_alpha   90.00
_cell.angle_beta   90.00
_cell.angle_gamma   90.00
#
_symmetry.space_group_name_H-M   'P 1'
#
loop_
_entity.id
_entity.type
_entity.pdbx_description
1 polymer ?
#
loop_
_entity_poly.entity_id
_entity_poly.type
_entity_poly.pdbx_seq_one_letter_code
_entity_poly.pdbx_strand_id
1 'polypeptide(L)'
;MALFGKSRDRTTAPSADELQALIDVFEDQIRTQENLLYGAALFFEAISILHEGHDAIIETYRKQLRNVIHTGRDNIQRAAALLGEVRADPSGAALLRQFTFNPFQGHPDPAGMQKRAQLFLETYKRIFPSRPRDREFTPEETLQLVDATARRYQELETA
;
A
#
# COMPACT_ATOMS: atom_id res chain seq x y z
N MET A 1 29.86 -28.28 -36.86
CA MET A 1 28.95 -27.12 -37.01
C MET A 1 27.69 -27.38 -36.19
N ALA A 2 27.64 -26.89 -34.96
CA ALA A 2 26.46 -27.00 -34.11
C ALA A 2 25.46 -25.91 -34.49
N LEU A 3 24.29 -26.30 -34.98
CA LEU A 3 23.16 -25.41 -35.23
C LEU A 3 22.50 -25.10 -33.88
N PHE A 4 22.74 -23.89 -33.37
CA PHE A 4 22.01 -23.33 -32.25
C PHE A 4 20.55 -23.12 -32.65
N GLY A 5 19.68 -24.05 -32.25
CA GLY A 5 18.24 -23.82 -32.17
C GLY A 5 17.97 -22.79 -31.08
N LYS A 6 18.02 -21.49 -31.42
CA LYS A 6 17.38 -20.45 -30.61
C LYS A 6 15.87 -20.69 -30.68
N SER A 7 15.37 -21.46 -29.72
CA SER A 7 13.95 -21.44 -29.36
C SER A 7 13.64 -20.01 -28.92
N ARG A 8 13.18 -19.18 -29.87
CA ARG A 8 12.47 -17.96 -29.53
C ARG A 8 11.23 -18.45 -28.82
N ASP A 9 11.22 -18.37 -27.49
CA ASP A 9 9.97 -18.37 -26.74
C ASP A 9 9.10 -17.29 -27.39
N ARG A 10 8.20 -17.74 -28.26
CA ARG A 10 7.06 -16.94 -28.66
C ARG A 10 6.22 -16.89 -27.41
N THR A 11 6.49 -15.92 -26.55
CA THR A 11 5.51 -15.46 -25.57
C THR A 11 4.35 -14.96 -26.42
N THR A 12 3.40 -15.84 -26.71
CA THR A 12 2.16 -15.48 -27.39
C THR A 12 1.53 -14.37 -26.58
N ALA A 13 1.14 -13.28 -27.24
CA ALA A 13 0.40 -12.21 -26.59
C ALA A 13 -0.76 -12.84 -25.80
N PRO A 14 -1.01 -12.40 -24.56
CA PRO A 14 -2.09 -12.96 -23.76
C PRO A 14 -3.40 -12.83 -24.54
N SER A 15 -4.29 -13.81 -24.40
CA SER A 15 -5.67 -13.65 -24.86
C SER A 15 -6.32 -12.44 -24.18
N ALA A 16 -7.38 -11.92 -24.78
CA ALA A 16 -8.09 -10.75 -24.24
C ALA A 16 -8.58 -11.01 -22.79
N ASP A 17 -9.07 -12.21 -22.51
CA ASP A 17 -9.54 -12.60 -21.18
C ASP A 17 -8.39 -12.70 -20.16
N GLU A 18 -7.25 -13.28 -20.56
CA GLU A 18 -6.06 -13.35 -19.71
C GLU A 18 -5.47 -11.96 -19.42
N LEU A 19 -5.50 -11.07 -20.42
CA LEU A 19 -5.06 -9.69 -20.26
C LEU A 19 -5.97 -8.93 -19.30
N GLN A 20 -7.29 -9.06 -19.46
CA GLN A 20 -8.25 -8.39 -18.58
C GLN A 20 -8.10 -8.88 -17.14
N ALA A 21 -8.00 -10.19 -16.92
CA ALA A 21 -7.79 -10.75 -15.58
C ALA A 21 -6.48 -10.25 -14.95
N LEU A 22 -5.41 -10.11 -15.74
CA LEU A 22 -4.15 -9.55 -15.26
C LEU A 22 -4.28 -8.08 -14.87
N ILE A 23 -4.99 -7.29 -15.69
CA ILE A 23 -5.30 -5.89 -15.42
C ILE A 23 -6.09 -5.75 -14.11
N ASP A 24 -7.13 -6.56 -13.92
CA ASP A 24 -8.00 -6.50 -12.73
C ASP A 24 -7.21 -6.80 -11.44
N VAL A 25 -6.35 -7.82 -11.49
CA VAL A 25 -5.45 -8.15 -10.37
C VAL A 25 -4.47 -7.00 -10.10
N PHE A 26 -3.89 -6.42 -11.14
CA PHE A 26 -2.92 -5.34 -10.99
C PHE A 26 -3.56 -4.06 -10.43
N GLU A 27 -4.77 -3.72 -10.86
CA GLU A 27 -5.55 -2.63 -10.28
C GLU A 27 -5.87 -2.88 -8.80
N ASP A 28 -6.18 -4.12 -8.42
CA ASP A 28 -6.42 -4.46 -7.03
C ASP A 28 -5.16 -4.33 -6.16
N GLN A 29 -4.01 -4.66 -6.72
CA GLN A 29 -2.72 -4.43 -6.07
C GLN A 29 -2.45 -2.94 -5.87
N ILE A 30 -2.75 -2.09 -6.86
CA ILE A 30 -2.65 -0.61 -6.73
C ILE A 30 -3.57 -0.11 -5.61
N ARG A 31 -4.86 -0.52 -5.61
CA ARG A 31 -5.81 -0.16 -4.55
C ARG A 31 -5.34 -0.62 -3.16
N THR A 32 -4.71 -1.80 -3.10
CA THR A 32 -4.12 -2.33 -1.87
C THR A 32 -2.97 -1.43 -1.38
N GLN A 33 -2.14 -0.90 -2.27
CA GLN A 33 -1.10 0.05 -1.87
C GLN A 33 -1.67 1.37 -1.36
N GLU A 34 -2.67 1.94 -2.04
CA GLU A 34 -3.35 3.16 -1.58
C GLU A 34 -3.95 2.98 -0.19
N ASN A 35 -4.58 1.83 0.03
CA ASN A 35 -5.11 1.41 1.32
C ASN A 35 -4.03 1.34 2.41
N LEU A 36 -2.87 0.77 2.11
CA LEU A 36 -1.74 0.69 3.04
C LEU A 36 -1.17 2.08 3.37
N LEU A 37 -1.04 2.98 2.38
CA LEU A 37 -0.59 4.35 2.64
C LEU A 37 -1.57 5.13 3.51
N TYR A 38 -2.87 4.93 3.30
CA TYR A 38 -3.88 5.52 4.17
C TYR A 38 -3.79 4.97 5.60
N GLY A 39 -3.63 3.65 5.77
CA GLY A 39 -3.39 3.03 7.07
C GLY A 39 -2.15 3.56 7.78
N ALA A 40 -1.07 3.84 7.03
CA ALA A 40 0.15 4.46 7.56
C ALA A 40 -0.07 5.91 8.00
N ALA A 41 -0.87 6.68 7.28
CA ALA A 41 -1.26 8.02 7.68
C ALA A 41 -2.07 8.01 9.00
N LEU A 42 -3.05 7.11 9.13
CA LEU A 42 -3.82 6.93 10.36
C LEU A 42 -2.93 6.56 11.56
N PHE A 43 -1.96 5.67 11.36
CA PHE A 43 -0.98 5.32 12.40
C PHE A 43 -0.19 6.55 12.85
N PHE A 44 0.25 7.41 11.93
CA PHE A 44 1.00 8.59 12.28
C PHE A 44 0.17 9.66 12.98
N GLU A 45 -1.09 9.82 12.59
CA GLU A 45 -2.05 10.70 13.27
C GLU A 45 -2.23 10.26 14.73
N ALA A 46 -2.36 8.95 14.97
CA ALA A 46 -2.37 8.37 16.30
C ALA A 46 -1.08 8.67 17.10
N ILE A 47 0.10 8.48 16.50
CA ILE A 47 1.37 8.80 17.16
C ILE A 47 1.46 10.27 17.54
N SER A 48 1.00 11.17 16.67
CA SER A 48 1.06 12.62 16.87
C SER A 48 0.22 13.04 18.08
N ILE A 49 -0.98 12.46 18.25
CA ILE A 49 -1.84 12.72 19.41
C ILE A 49 -1.28 12.09 20.69
N LEU A 50 -0.81 10.85 20.63
CA LEU A 50 -0.31 10.15 21.83
C LEU A 50 0.97 10.76 22.42
N HIS A 51 1.71 11.51 21.60
CA HIS A 51 2.97 12.16 21.98
C HIS A 51 2.86 13.69 21.90
N GLU A 52 1.66 14.24 22.03
CA GLU A 52 1.46 15.68 22.11
C GLU A 52 2.35 16.29 23.20
N GLY A 53 3.05 17.38 22.89
CA GLY A 53 4.06 17.99 23.77
C GLY A 53 5.45 17.35 23.72
N HIS A 54 5.65 16.27 22.95
CA HIS A 54 6.95 15.64 22.72
C HIS A 54 7.43 15.80 21.27
N ASP A 55 7.73 17.04 20.88
CA ASP A 55 8.05 17.43 19.49
C ASP A 55 9.14 16.59 18.82
N ALA A 56 10.16 16.17 19.57
CA ALA A 56 11.25 15.35 19.03
C ALA A 56 10.78 13.97 18.53
N ILE A 57 9.80 13.37 19.22
CA ILE A 57 9.21 12.08 18.82
C ILE A 57 8.36 12.28 17.57
N ILE A 58 7.46 13.27 17.61
CA ILE A 58 6.57 13.61 16.49
C ILE A 58 7.39 13.88 15.22
N GLU A 59 8.43 14.70 15.31
CA GLU A 59 9.25 15.06 14.14
C GLU A 59 10.03 13.85 13.57
N THR A 60 10.47 12.93 14.44
CA THR A 60 11.13 11.70 13.99
C THR A 60 10.18 10.85 13.14
N TYR A 61 8.97 10.60 13.65
CA TYR A 61 7.96 9.85 12.91
C TYR A 61 7.45 10.61 11.68
N ARG A 62 7.41 11.96 11.73
CA ARG A 62 7.00 12.78 10.58
C ARG A 62 7.95 12.60 9.40
N LYS A 63 9.26 12.58 9.68
CA LYS A 63 10.28 12.30 8.65
C LYS A 63 10.11 10.91 8.06
N GLN A 64 9.88 9.90 8.91
CA GLN A 64 9.63 8.53 8.46
C GLN A 64 8.37 8.43 7.59
N LEU A 65 7.25 9.02 8.04
CA LEU A 65 6.01 9.04 7.29
C LEU A 65 6.20 9.73 5.94
N ARG A 66 6.88 10.89 5.90
CA ARG A 66 7.13 11.62 4.65
C ARG A 66 7.80 10.74 3.61
N ASN A 67 8.81 9.98 4.02
CA ASN A 67 9.51 9.04 3.14
C ASN A 67 8.59 7.91 2.67
N VAL A 68 7.81 7.31 3.59
CA VAL A 68 6.83 6.26 3.26
C VAL A 68 5.78 6.76 2.26
N ILE A 69 5.18 7.91 2.52
CA ILE A 69 4.15 8.50 1.66
C ILE A 69 4.72 8.86 0.28
N HIS A 70 5.92 9.45 0.24
CA HIS A 70 6.57 9.78 -1.03
C HIS A 70 6.88 8.52 -1.85
N THR A 71 7.63 7.57 -1.28
CA THR A 71 7.99 6.31 -1.96
C THR A 71 6.76 5.50 -2.37
N GLY A 72 5.74 5.49 -1.52
CA GLY A 72 4.47 4.83 -1.79
C GLY A 72 3.73 5.44 -2.98
N ARG A 73 3.56 6.77 -2.98
CA ARG A 73 2.90 7.50 -4.07
C ARG A 73 3.66 7.33 -5.39
N ASP A 74 4.99 7.39 -5.35
CA ASP A 74 5.83 7.19 -6.53
C ASP A 74 5.72 5.76 -7.08
N ASN A 75 5.58 4.74 -6.22
CA ASN A 75 5.29 3.37 -6.65
C ASN A 75 3.90 3.26 -7.30
N ILE A 76 2.87 3.83 -6.68
CA ILE A 76 1.50 3.82 -7.21
C ILE A 76 1.43 4.53 -8.56
N GLN A 77 2.08 5.69 -8.69
CA GLN A 77 2.11 6.46 -9.94
C GLN A 77 2.81 5.68 -11.05
N ARG A 78 3.94 5.03 -10.76
CA ARG A 78 4.64 4.17 -11.74
C ARG A 78 3.80 2.96 -12.15
N ALA A 79 3.11 2.33 -11.20
CA ALA A 79 2.21 1.23 -11.49
C ALA A 79 1.03 1.68 -12.37
N ALA A 80 0.41 2.82 -12.05
CA ALA A 80 -0.70 3.38 -12.83
C ALA A 80 -0.26 3.77 -14.25
N ALA A 81 0.93 4.35 -14.41
CA ALA A 81 1.50 4.66 -15.72
C ALA A 81 1.74 3.38 -16.54
N LEU A 82 2.35 2.36 -15.94
CA LEU A 82 2.59 1.06 -16.59
C LEU A 82 1.27 0.39 -17.00
N LEU A 83 0.23 0.46 -16.16
CA LEU A 83 -1.09 -0.04 -16.49
C LEU A 83 -1.69 0.70 -17.70
N GLY A 84 -1.52 2.02 -17.76
CA GLY A 84 -1.93 2.84 -18.91
C GLY A 84 -1.22 2.44 -20.20
N GLU A 85 0.10 2.18 -20.13
CA GLU A 85 0.89 1.69 -21.26
C GLU A 85 0.40 0.34 -21.76
N VAL A 86 0.14 -0.61 -20.85
CA VAL A 86 -0.33 -1.97 -21.22
C VAL A 86 -1.75 -1.96 -21.78
N ARG A 87 -2.60 -1.03 -21.35
CA ARG A 87 -3.92 -0.82 -21.95
C ARG A 87 -3.84 -0.29 -23.38
N ALA A 88 -2.85 0.55 -23.67
CA ALA A 88 -2.63 1.09 -25.01
C ALA A 88 -1.93 0.07 -25.93
N ASP A 89 -1.00 -0.72 -25.38
CA ASP A 89 -0.28 -1.78 -26.07
C ASP A 89 -0.16 -3.06 -25.19
N PRO A 90 -1.00 -4.08 -25.46
CA PRO A 90 -0.96 -5.36 -24.75
C PRO A 90 0.37 -6.12 -24.82
N SER A 91 1.28 -5.77 -25.73
CA SER A 91 2.59 -6.42 -25.85
C SER A 91 3.42 -6.32 -24.57
N GLY A 92 3.18 -5.27 -23.76
CA GLY A 92 3.84 -5.03 -22.48
C GLY A 92 3.29 -5.80 -21.29
N ALA A 93 2.28 -6.67 -21.43
CA ALA A 93 1.59 -7.31 -20.31
C ALA A 93 2.53 -8.08 -19.35
N ALA A 94 3.65 -8.61 -19.84
CA ALA A 94 4.67 -9.26 -18.99
C ALA A 94 5.25 -8.32 -17.93
N LEU A 95 5.30 -7.01 -18.19
CA LEU A 95 5.82 -6.00 -17.26
C LEU A 95 4.94 -5.86 -16.01
N LEU A 96 3.62 -6.03 -16.13
CA LEU A 96 2.72 -6.00 -14.95
C LEU A 96 3.08 -7.12 -13.97
N ARG A 97 3.44 -8.31 -14.47
CA ARG A 97 3.83 -9.46 -13.62
C ARG A 97 5.19 -9.27 -12.96
N GLN A 98 6.07 -8.47 -13.57
CA GLN A 98 7.42 -8.20 -13.06
C GLN A 98 7.47 -7.00 -12.12
N PHE A 99 6.40 -6.19 -12.09
CA PHE A 99 6.34 -5.03 -11.23
C PHE A 99 6.17 -5.45 -9.76
N THR A 100 7.05 -4.96 -8.90
CA THR A 100 7.04 -5.26 -7.46
C THR A 100 6.64 -4.03 -6.67
N PHE A 101 5.56 -4.13 -5.90
CA PHE A 101 5.14 -3.09 -4.98
C PHE A 101 5.93 -3.15 -3.66
N ASN A 102 6.58 -2.05 -3.30
CA ASN A 102 7.33 -1.91 -2.05
C ASN A 102 6.99 -0.59 -1.34
N PRO A 103 5.77 -0.43 -0.79
CA PRO A 103 5.26 0.86 -0.31
C PRO A 103 6.03 1.42 0.90
N PHE A 104 6.67 0.54 1.69
CA PHE A 104 7.41 0.90 2.91
C PHE A 104 8.92 0.79 2.75
N GLN A 105 9.42 0.71 1.51
CA GLN A 105 10.85 0.70 1.26
C GLN A 105 11.51 1.96 1.84
N GLY A 106 12.54 1.78 2.67
CA GLY A 106 13.23 2.85 3.37
C GLY A 106 12.71 3.16 4.78
N HIS A 107 11.64 2.49 5.23
CA HIS A 107 11.28 2.49 6.65
C HIS A 107 12.27 1.59 7.44
N PRO A 108 12.64 1.92 8.69
CA PRO A 108 13.54 1.08 9.49
C PRO A 108 13.01 -0.35 9.74
N ASP A 109 11.70 -0.49 9.81
CA ASP A 109 11.00 -1.78 9.92
C ASP A 109 9.82 -1.83 8.93
N PRO A 110 10.04 -2.22 7.67
CA PRO A 110 8.99 -2.20 6.65
C PRO A 110 7.85 -3.18 6.95
N ALA A 111 8.18 -4.38 7.45
CA ALA A 111 7.20 -5.42 7.71
C ALA A 111 6.30 -5.07 8.91
N GLY A 112 6.89 -4.56 10.00
CA GLY A 112 6.11 -4.07 11.14
C GLY A 112 5.24 -2.87 10.77
N MET A 113 5.75 -1.95 9.93
CA MET A 113 4.96 -0.82 9.46
C MET A 113 3.78 -1.24 8.59
N GLN A 114 3.98 -2.22 7.69
CA GLN A 114 2.89 -2.79 6.90
C GLN A 114 1.80 -3.40 7.78
N LYS A 115 2.18 -4.20 8.79
CA LYS A 115 1.22 -4.78 9.74
C LYS A 115 0.43 -3.70 10.48
N ARG A 116 1.11 -2.66 10.98
CA ARG A 116 0.45 -1.53 11.67
C ARG A 116 -0.52 -0.80 10.75
N ALA A 117 -0.08 -0.45 9.54
CA ALA A 117 -0.94 0.22 8.55
C ALA A 117 -2.18 -0.59 8.22
N GLN A 118 -2.02 -1.91 8.00
CA GLN A 118 -3.12 -2.80 7.73
C GLN A 118 -4.10 -2.88 8.91
N LEU A 119 -3.59 -3.01 10.14
CA LEU A 119 -4.42 -3.06 11.32
C LEU A 119 -5.23 -1.77 11.53
N PHE A 120 -4.59 -0.61 11.36
CA PHE A 120 -5.28 0.69 11.45
C PHE A 120 -6.37 0.82 10.38
N LEU A 121 -6.09 0.41 9.14
CA LEU A 121 -7.07 0.45 8.05
C LEU A 121 -8.28 -0.46 8.34
N GLU A 122 -8.03 -1.69 8.80
CA GLU A 122 -9.09 -2.64 9.15
C GLU A 122 -9.95 -2.12 10.31
N THR A 123 -9.31 -1.60 11.35
CA THR A 123 -10.02 -1.00 12.49
C THR A 123 -10.86 0.19 12.02
N TYR A 124 -10.28 1.08 11.20
CA TYR A 124 -10.99 2.22 10.61
C TYR A 124 -12.25 1.80 9.85
N LYS A 125 -12.12 0.84 8.92
CA LYS A 125 -13.27 0.34 8.15
C LYS A 125 -14.36 -0.25 9.04
N ARG A 126 -13.99 -0.83 10.19
CA ARG A 126 -14.92 -1.42 11.15
C ARG A 126 -15.67 -0.37 11.96
N ILE A 127 -14.97 0.64 12.50
CA ILE A 127 -15.57 1.61 13.43
C ILE A 127 -16.12 2.85 12.73
N PHE A 128 -15.66 3.15 11.51
CA PHE A 128 -16.08 4.29 10.69
C PHE A 128 -16.45 3.87 9.25
N PRO A 129 -17.39 2.92 9.04
CA PRO A 129 -17.64 2.31 7.74
C PRO A 129 -18.11 3.28 6.65
N SER A 130 -18.78 4.36 7.05
CA SER A 130 -19.34 5.37 6.13
C SER A 130 -18.55 6.67 6.12
N ARG A 131 -17.43 6.76 6.84
CA ARG A 131 -16.64 7.99 6.91
C ARG A 131 -15.84 8.16 5.61
N PRO A 132 -15.85 9.35 4.99
CA PRO A 132 -14.91 9.68 3.91
C PRO A 132 -13.45 9.68 4.38
N ARG A 133 -12.51 9.33 3.51
CA ARG A 133 -11.06 9.29 3.83
C ARG A 133 -10.36 10.64 3.72
N ASP A 134 -10.98 11.59 3.04
CA ASP A 134 -10.50 12.95 2.81
C ASP A 134 -10.86 13.92 3.95
N ARG A 135 -11.67 13.46 4.90
CA ARG A 135 -12.05 14.23 6.08
C ARG A 135 -11.08 13.96 7.23
N GLU A 136 -10.42 15.02 7.70
CA GLU A 136 -9.57 14.99 8.89
C GLU A 136 -10.31 14.42 10.10
N PHE A 137 -9.61 13.66 10.95
CA PHE A 137 -10.17 13.15 12.19
C PHE A 137 -10.21 14.25 13.24
N THR A 138 -11.24 14.21 14.07
CA THR A 138 -11.21 14.92 15.35
C THR A 138 -10.27 14.18 16.31
N PRO A 139 -9.70 14.87 17.32
CA PRO A 139 -8.87 14.20 18.32
C PRO A 139 -9.56 13.02 19.00
N GLU A 140 -10.86 13.14 19.28
CA GLU A 140 -11.68 12.10 19.89
C GLU A 140 -11.81 10.87 18.97
N GLU A 141 -12.04 11.08 17.67
CA GLU A 141 -12.10 9.99 16.69
C GLU A 141 -10.75 9.29 16.53
N THR A 142 -9.64 10.04 16.59
CA THR A 142 -8.29 9.46 16.55
C THR A 142 -8.04 8.61 17.79
N LEU A 143 -8.37 9.09 18.99
CA LEU A 143 -8.26 8.31 20.22
C LEU A 143 -9.14 7.06 20.18
N GLN A 144 -10.36 7.16 19.67
CA GLN A 144 -11.24 6.01 19.48
C GLN A 144 -10.62 4.96 18.54
N LEU A 145 -9.97 5.41 17.45
CA LEU A 145 -9.26 4.53 16.52
C LEU A 145 -8.04 3.88 17.16
N VAL A 146 -7.27 4.62 17.98
CA VAL A 146 -6.12 4.09 18.73
C VAL A 146 -6.58 2.97 19.65
N ASP A 147 -7.57 3.24 20.50
CA ASP A 147 -8.08 2.28 21.48
C ASP A 147 -8.61 1.02 20.81
N ALA A 148 -9.40 1.18 19.75
CA ALA A 148 -9.96 0.05 19.00
C ALA A 148 -8.87 -0.77 18.29
N THR A 149 -7.83 -0.11 17.80
CA THR A 149 -6.67 -0.76 17.17
C THR A 149 -5.84 -1.52 18.20
N ALA A 150 -5.57 -0.92 19.36
CA ALA A 150 -4.81 -1.54 20.44
C ALA A 150 -5.48 -2.82 20.98
N ARG A 151 -6.81 -2.79 21.16
CA ARG A 151 -7.57 -4.00 21.57
C ARG A 151 -7.47 -5.11 20.53
N ARG A 152 -7.63 -4.77 19.24
CA ARG A 152 -7.51 -5.74 18.14
C ARG A 152 -6.10 -6.32 18.03
N TYR A 153 -5.07 -5.51 18.29
CA TYR A 153 -3.68 -5.99 18.34
C TYR A 153 -3.50 -7.05 19.44
N GLN A 154 -4.01 -6.78 20.65
CA GLN A 154 -3.94 -7.71 21.77
C GLN A 154 -4.69 -9.02 21.47
N GLU A 155 -5.88 -8.95 20.88
CA GLU A 155 -6.66 -10.13 20.45
C GLU A 155 -5.84 -11.03 19.53
N LEU A 156 -5.14 -10.45 18.56
CA LEU A 156 -4.32 -11.18 17.58
C LEU A 156 -3.03 -11.79 18.17
N GLU A 157 -2.46 -11.21 19.22
CA GLU A 157 -1.27 -11.76 19.90
C GLU A 157 -1.64 -12.92 20.85
N THR A 158 -2.91 -13.00 21.27
CA THR A 158 -3.40 -14.04 22.21
C THR A 158 -4.13 -15.21 21.55
N ALA A 159 -4.40 -15.13 20.25
CA ALA A 159 -5.11 -16.14 19.46
C ALA A 159 -4.14 -17.11 18.77
#